data_AF-A0A9D3M979-F1
#
_entry.id   AF-A0A9D3M979-F1
#
_cell.length_a   1.000
_cell.length_b   1.000
_cell.length_c   1.000
_cell.angle_alpha   90.00
_cell.angle_beta   90.00
_cell.angle_gamma   90.00
#
_symmetry.space_group_name_H-M   'P 1'
#
loop_
_entity.id
_entity.type
_entity.pdbx_description
1 polymer ?
#
loop_
_entity_poly.entity_id
_entity_poly.type
_entity_poly.pdbx_seq_one_letter_code
_entity_poly.pdbx_strand_id
1 'polypeptide(L)'
;MLGIDVKEDSQSSSSYEDYHRCVTRRYSFLFISWSKTECRSFVNSVQRASGSSSRKIPVGTDIVGGDPAYIAGLSYVDLDNPAGNKDMYTKWAGSVKSFPTVIQPKLRPLHELVKEVPCAALKRLHLKRATEEYQTEEHPCRCRPCRNNGLPVLSGTTCTCVCKLGTSGPACESGTALDEQPGVIHGKWTCWSAWSSCHQGQRSRTRTCSNPYPSGGGRHCNGESEERKACEDEDLEHLRTMEPHCFDSSLSPPKSCKTPPPLVNGIIVDPKDTYPVGTRVVYSCVGGFYITGDPTVECLDDLTWRRHVMECRSTVCMAPLLLDDVTGSPGS
;
A
#
# COMPACT_ATOMS: atom_id res chain seq x y z
N MET A 1 -19.48 1.20 5.38
CA MET A 1 -20.44 0.83 6.44
C MET A 1 -20.25 1.89 7.52
N LEU A 2 -21.23 2.78 7.73
CA LEU A 2 -21.10 3.89 8.67
C LEU A 2 -21.34 3.37 10.10
N GLY A 3 -20.32 3.41 10.95
CA GLY A 3 -20.46 3.29 12.40
C GLY A 3 -20.37 4.69 13.01
N ILE A 4 -21.28 5.02 13.92
CA ILE A 4 -21.22 6.26 14.69
C ILE A 4 -20.76 5.86 16.08
N ASP A 5 -19.57 6.31 16.50
CA ASP A 5 -19.09 6.16 17.87
C ASP A 5 -19.03 7.55 18.51
N VAL A 6 -19.72 7.71 19.64
CA VAL A 6 -19.76 8.97 20.41
C VAL A 6 -18.82 8.79 21.59
N LYS A 7 -17.76 9.60 21.67
CA LYS A 7 -16.86 9.62 22.84
C LYS A 7 -17.57 10.27 24.02
N GLU A 8 -17.50 9.58 25.16
CA GLU A 8 -18.11 9.96 26.43
C GLU A 8 -17.15 10.88 27.20
N ASP A 9 -17.54 12.14 27.43
CA ASP A 9 -16.87 13.01 28.40
C ASP A 9 -17.85 13.31 29.55
N SER A 10 -17.32 13.18 30.77
CA SER A 10 -18.08 13.19 32.02
C SER A 10 -18.78 14.53 32.30
N GLN A 11 -20.06 14.42 32.69
CA GLN A 11 -21.02 15.45 33.17
C GLN A 11 -21.95 16.07 32.12
N SER A 12 -23.14 15.47 31.92
CA SER A 12 -24.48 16.13 31.99
C SER A 12 -25.58 15.28 31.34
N SER A 13 -26.84 15.72 31.49
CA SER A 13 -28.08 14.96 31.33
C SER A 13 -28.27 14.25 29.99
N SER A 14 -28.62 12.96 30.04
CA SER A 14 -29.02 12.16 28.87
C SER A 14 -30.46 12.48 28.47
N SER A 15 -30.68 12.71 27.18
CA SER A 15 -32.02 12.60 26.57
C SER A 15 -32.00 11.46 25.57
N TYR A 16 -32.96 10.56 25.71
CA TYR A 16 -33.21 9.49 24.75
C TYR A 16 -33.96 10.08 23.54
N GLU A 17 -33.37 9.99 22.34
CA GLU A 17 -34.10 10.18 21.08
C GLU A 17 -33.93 8.93 20.22
N ASP A 18 -35.05 8.44 19.69
CA ASP A 18 -35.13 7.26 18.81
C ASP A 18 -34.65 7.63 17.40
N TYR A 19 -33.55 7.05 16.93
CA TYR A 19 -33.10 7.19 15.55
C TYR A 19 -33.47 5.96 14.73
N HIS A 20 -33.97 6.16 13.51
CA HIS A 20 -34.25 5.06 12.59
C HIS A 20 -33.28 5.10 11.40
N ARG A 21 -32.54 4.01 11.19
CA ARG A 21 -31.73 3.79 9.98
C ARG A 21 -32.59 3.13 8.92
N CYS A 22 -32.91 3.85 7.86
CA CYS A 22 -33.65 3.34 6.71
C CYS A 22 -32.73 3.12 5.50
N VAL A 23 -32.82 1.94 4.87
CA VAL A 23 -32.09 1.57 3.66
C VAL A 23 -33.08 1.34 2.54
N THR A 24 -33.00 2.14 1.48
CA THR A 24 -33.85 1.99 0.28
C THR A 24 -33.07 1.34 -0.86
N ARG A 25 -33.52 0.18 -1.33
CA ARG A 25 -33.00 -0.53 -2.51
C ARG A 25 -33.93 -0.30 -3.70
N ARG A 26 -33.41 0.26 -4.80
CA ARG A 26 -34.16 0.43 -6.05
C ARG A 26 -33.82 -0.69 -7.02
N TYR A 27 -34.86 -1.30 -7.59
CA TYR A 27 -34.80 -2.33 -8.62
C TYR A 27 -35.46 -1.76 -9.87
N SER A 28 -34.87 -1.99 -11.05
CA SER A 28 -35.41 -1.51 -12.32
C SER A 28 -35.33 -2.62 -13.36
N PHE A 29 -36.45 -2.91 -14.02
CA PHE A 29 -36.54 -3.85 -15.13
C PHE A 29 -37.45 -3.28 -16.21
N LEU A 30 -36.93 -3.16 -17.44
CA LEU A 30 -37.66 -2.74 -18.64
C LEU A 30 -38.71 -1.64 -18.37
N PHE A 31 -38.22 -0.45 -17.99
CA PHE A 31 -38.99 0.78 -17.71
C PHE A 31 -39.83 0.80 -16.42
N ILE A 32 -39.90 -0.29 -15.64
CA ILE A 32 -40.55 -0.31 -14.32
C ILE A 32 -39.47 -0.29 -13.25
N SER A 33 -39.49 0.75 -12.40
CA SER A 33 -38.63 0.83 -11.22
C SER A 33 -39.46 0.72 -9.95
N TRP A 34 -39.06 -0.16 -9.02
CA TRP A 34 -39.61 -0.20 -7.67
C TRP A 34 -38.52 -0.03 -6.63
N SER A 35 -38.89 0.46 -5.45
CA SER A 35 -37.98 0.62 -4.33
C SER A 35 -38.47 -0.11 -3.10
N LYS A 36 -37.60 -0.89 -2.45
CA LYS A 36 -37.85 -1.52 -1.16
C LYS A 36 -37.07 -0.77 -0.09
N THR A 37 -37.77 -0.22 0.91
CA THR A 37 -37.14 0.47 2.05
C THR A 37 -37.24 -0.39 3.31
N GLU A 38 -36.10 -0.68 3.94
CA GLU A 38 -36.00 -1.41 5.20
C GLU A 38 -35.47 -0.47 6.29
N CYS A 39 -36.24 -0.23 7.35
CA CYS A 39 -35.84 0.60 8.48
C CYS A 39 -35.54 -0.24 9.72
N ARG A 40 -34.44 0.06 10.41
CA ARG A 40 -34.10 -0.48 11.74
C ARG A 40 -34.02 0.66 12.74
N SER A 41 -34.63 0.52 13.91
CA SER A 41 -34.47 1.46 15.03
C SER A 41 -33.09 1.26 15.67
N PHE A 42 -32.49 2.37 16.07
CA PHE A 42 -31.22 2.45 16.76
C PHE A 42 -31.38 3.48 17.88
N VAL A 43 -31.42 3.01 19.12
CA VAL A 43 -31.52 3.87 20.31
C VAL A 43 -30.09 4.27 20.67
N ASN A 44 -29.75 5.55 20.50
CA ASN A 44 -28.46 6.08 20.94
C ASN A 44 -28.69 7.25 21.91
N SER A 45 -27.96 7.24 23.02
CA SER A 45 -27.89 8.35 23.97
C SER A 45 -27.03 9.46 23.39
N VAL A 46 -27.64 10.60 23.04
CA VAL A 46 -26.92 11.82 22.65
C VAL A 46 -26.63 12.64 23.90
N GLN A 47 -25.35 12.79 24.26
CA GLN A 47 -24.92 13.69 25.34
C GLN A 47 -25.02 15.15 24.87
N ARG A 48 -25.74 15.98 25.64
CA ARG A 48 -25.87 17.42 25.39
C ARG A 48 -24.66 18.16 25.95
N ALA A 49 -23.86 18.79 25.10
CA ALA A 49 -23.02 19.90 25.55
C ALA A 49 -23.91 21.14 25.69
N SER A 50 -24.06 21.66 26.92
CA SER A 50 -24.79 22.92 27.14
C SER A 50 -24.09 24.06 26.40
N GLY A 51 -24.78 24.67 25.42
CA GLY A 51 -24.41 25.99 24.89
C GLY A 51 -24.23 26.14 23.36
N SER A 52 -24.37 25.10 22.54
CA SER A 52 -24.24 25.24 21.07
C SER A 52 -25.60 25.17 20.35
N SER A 53 -25.90 26.18 19.53
CA SER A 53 -27.18 26.36 18.81
C SER A 53 -27.41 25.36 17.66
N SER A 54 -26.46 24.47 17.34
CA SER A 54 -26.57 23.50 16.24
C SER A 54 -26.33 22.08 16.73
N ARG A 55 -27.26 21.14 16.46
CA ARG A 55 -27.14 19.71 16.80
C ARG A 55 -26.23 18.97 15.81
N LYS A 56 -24.93 19.27 15.85
CA LYS A 56 -23.91 18.55 15.07
C LYS A 56 -23.37 17.37 15.85
N ILE A 57 -23.52 16.17 15.31
CA ILE A 57 -23.02 14.93 15.90
C ILE A 57 -21.72 14.53 15.19
N PRO A 58 -20.62 14.28 15.92
CA PRO A 58 -19.42 13.70 15.32
C PRO A 58 -19.68 12.26 14.88
N VAL A 59 -19.22 11.90 13.69
CA VAL A 59 -19.32 10.54 13.13
C VAL A 59 -17.93 9.96 12.95
N GLY A 60 -17.69 8.78 13.54
CA GLY A 60 -16.51 7.96 13.29
C GLY A 60 -16.53 7.37 11.88
N THR A 61 -16.16 8.16 10.87
CA THR A 61 -16.10 7.71 9.48
C THR A 61 -14.68 7.42 9.02
N ASP A 62 -14.46 6.24 8.44
CA ASP A 62 -13.26 5.94 7.65
C ASP A 62 -13.53 6.30 6.17
N ILE A 63 -13.26 7.55 5.81
CA ILE A 63 -13.50 8.11 4.47
C ILE A 63 -12.19 8.11 3.70
N VAL A 64 -12.13 7.33 2.62
CA VAL A 64 -10.93 7.19 1.79
C VAL A 64 -11.19 7.78 0.40
N GLY A 65 -10.33 8.71 -0.01
CA GLY A 65 -10.41 9.42 -1.29
C GLY A 65 -11.41 10.56 -1.33
N GLY A 66 -11.26 11.43 -2.33
CA GLY A 66 -11.97 12.70 -2.44
C GLY A 66 -11.18 13.88 -1.88
N ASP A 67 -11.75 15.08 -2.03
CA ASP A 67 -11.14 16.32 -1.55
C ASP A 67 -11.11 16.35 -0.01
N PRO A 68 -9.95 16.65 0.62
CA PRO A 68 -9.82 16.73 2.08
C PRO A 68 -10.83 17.65 2.76
N ALA A 69 -11.25 18.74 2.11
CA ALA A 69 -12.21 19.69 2.68
C ALA A 69 -13.60 19.05 2.87
N TYR A 70 -14.05 18.23 1.91
CA TYR A 70 -15.34 17.54 2.03
C TYR A 70 -15.26 16.33 2.96
N ILE A 71 -14.10 15.68 3.05
CA ILE A 71 -13.84 14.61 4.03
C ILE A 71 -14.02 15.16 5.45
N ALA A 72 -13.40 16.31 5.76
CA ALA A 72 -13.56 16.98 7.06
C ALA A 72 -15.02 17.33 7.33
N GLY A 73 -15.76 17.82 6.32
CA GLY A 73 -17.18 18.13 6.43
C GLY A 73 -18.07 16.92 6.74
N LEU A 74 -17.71 15.73 6.26
CA LEU A 74 -18.45 14.48 6.49
C LEU A 74 -18.19 13.82 7.85
N SER A 75 -17.17 14.27 8.58
CA SER A 75 -16.90 13.81 9.95
C SER A 75 -17.94 14.28 10.97
N TYR A 76 -18.85 15.17 10.56
CA TYR A 76 -19.97 15.64 11.38
C TYR A 76 -21.28 15.52 10.59
N VAL A 77 -22.35 15.17 11.28
CA VAL A 77 -23.71 15.16 10.74
C VAL A 77 -24.53 16.22 11.46
N ASP A 78 -25.07 17.17 10.71
CA ASP A 78 -25.96 18.20 11.24
C ASP A 78 -27.41 17.69 11.25
N LEU A 79 -27.95 17.37 12.42
CA LEU A 79 -29.30 16.83 12.54
C LEU A 79 -30.39 17.84 12.14
N ASP A 80 -30.09 19.13 12.26
CA ASP A 80 -31.01 20.21 11.93
C ASP A 80 -31.01 20.52 10.42
N ASN A 81 -30.01 20.01 9.68
CA ASN A 81 -29.83 20.28 8.25
C ASN A 81 -29.57 19.00 7.42
N PRO A 82 -30.58 18.14 7.23
CA PRO A 82 -30.44 16.92 6.43
C PRO A 82 -30.12 17.21 4.95
N ALA A 83 -30.59 18.34 4.41
CA ALA A 83 -30.28 18.76 3.04
C ALA A 83 -28.80 19.12 2.87
N GLY A 84 -28.23 19.84 3.83
CA GLY A 84 -26.80 20.18 3.86
C GLY A 84 -25.90 18.95 3.96
N ASN A 85 -26.27 17.95 4.77
CA ASN A 85 -25.53 16.69 4.85
C ASN A 85 -25.52 15.95 3.50
N LYS A 86 -26.68 15.91 2.82
CA LYS A 86 -26.79 15.31 1.49
C LYS A 86 -25.95 16.06 0.45
N ASP A 87 -25.96 17.39 0.48
CA ASP A 87 -25.15 18.23 -0.40
C ASP A 87 -23.65 17.98 -0.17
N MET A 88 -23.21 17.95 1.09
CA MET A 88 -21.83 17.63 1.46
C MET A 88 -21.40 16.27 0.92
N TYR A 89 -22.23 15.23 1.08
CA TYR A 89 -21.95 13.91 0.53
C TYR A 89 -21.86 13.92 -1.00
N THR A 90 -22.74 14.68 -1.67
CA THR A 90 -22.76 14.78 -3.13
C THR A 90 -21.50 15.48 -3.66
N LYS A 91 -21.05 16.55 -3.00
CA LYS A 91 -19.81 17.26 -3.31
C LYS A 91 -18.59 16.38 -3.11
N TRP A 92 -18.52 15.66 -1.98
CA TRP A 92 -17.48 14.68 -1.74
C TRP A 92 -17.47 13.59 -2.82
N ALA A 93 -18.60 12.96 -3.11
CA ALA A 93 -18.71 11.90 -4.11
C ALA A 93 -18.28 12.37 -5.51
N GLY A 94 -18.61 13.61 -5.88
CA GLY A 94 -18.13 14.24 -7.11
C GLY A 94 -16.61 14.44 -7.13
N SER A 95 -16.01 14.76 -5.98
CA SER A 95 -14.57 14.99 -5.84
C SER A 95 -13.72 13.71 -5.89
N VAL A 96 -14.29 12.53 -5.60
CA VAL A 96 -13.56 11.24 -5.64
C VAL A 96 -12.98 10.98 -7.03
N LYS A 97 -13.64 11.48 -8.09
CA LYS A 97 -13.13 11.34 -9.46
C LYS A 97 -11.86 12.16 -9.72
N SER A 98 -11.77 13.36 -9.14
CA SER A 98 -10.61 14.25 -9.29
C SER A 98 -9.50 13.95 -8.27
N PHE A 99 -9.86 13.35 -7.13
CA PHE A 99 -8.94 12.95 -6.06
C PHE A 99 -9.10 11.46 -5.73
N PRO A 100 -8.76 10.57 -6.67
CA PRO A 100 -8.92 9.14 -6.47
C PRO A 100 -7.91 8.61 -5.45
N THR A 101 -8.30 7.54 -4.74
CA THR A 101 -7.41 6.79 -3.85
C THR A 101 -7.63 5.30 -4.05
N VAL A 102 -6.57 4.51 -3.97
CA VAL A 102 -6.61 3.06 -4.18
C VAL A 102 -7.13 2.38 -2.92
N ILE A 103 -8.36 1.86 -2.97
CA ILE A 103 -9.05 1.27 -1.79
C ILE A 103 -8.96 -0.25 -1.72
N GLN A 104 -8.77 -0.94 -2.85
CA GLN A 104 -8.75 -2.41 -2.93
C GLN A 104 -7.77 -2.90 -4.00
N PRO A 105 -6.46 -2.70 -3.81
CA PRO A 105 -5.47 -3.19 -4.77
C PRO A 105 -5.41 -4.72 -4.75
N LYS A 106 -5.23 -5.33 -5.92
CA LYS A 106 -4.83 -6.74 -6.00
C LYS A 106 -3.32 -6.81 -5.77
N LEU A 107 -2.90 -7.46 -4.69
CA LEU A 107 -1.50 -7.57 -4.32
C LEU A 107 -0.83 -8.73 -5.07
N ARG A 108 0.43 -8.54 -5.45
CA ARG A 108 1.33 -9.60 -5.92
C ARG A 108 2.62 -9.54 -5.10
N PRO A 109 3.33 -10.67 -4.94
CA PRO A 109 4.57 -10.69 -4.18
C PRO A 109 5.61 -9.77 -4.80
N LEU A 110 6.18 -8.87 -3.99
CA LEU A 110 7.11 -7.84 -4.46
C LEU A 110 8.37 -8.42 -5.10
N HIS A 111 8.83 -9.58 -4.62
CA HIS A 111 10.01 -10.27 -5.16
C HIS A 111 9.86 -10.69 -6.63
N GLU A 112 8.65 -10.82 -7.17
CA GLU A 112 8.42 -11.12 -8.60
C GLU A 112 8.89 -9.99 -9.53
N LEU A 113 9.08 -8.77 -9.01
CA LEU A 113 9.58 -7.64 -9.78
C LEU A 113 11.09 -7.71 -10.02
N VAL A 114 11.82 -8.57 -9.30
CA VAL A 114 13.27 -8.74 -9.48
C VAL A 114 13.51 -9.52 -10.77
N LYS A 115 13.86 -8.81 -11.85
CA LYS A 115 14.06 -9.38 -13.19
C LYS A 115 15.39 -8.98 -13.82
N GLU A 116 15.59 -7.69 -14.08
CA GLU A 116 16.73 -7.21 -14.88
C GLU A 116 17.87 -6.68 -14.00
N VAL A 117 18.37 -7.54 -13.12
CA VAL A 117 19.52 -7.23 -12.24
C VAL A 117 20.52 -8.39 -12.22
N PRO A 118 21.82 -8.16 -11.93
CA PRO A 118 22.77 -9.26 -11.78
C PRO A 118 22.30 -10.25 -10.70
N CYS A 119 22.37 -11.55 -11.00
CA CYS A 119 21.89 -12.62 -10.12
C CYS A 119 20.41 -12.48 -9.70
N ALA A 120 19.54 -12.05 -10.63
CA ALA A 120 18.14 -11.77 -10.35
C ALA A 120 17.38 -12.97 -9.77
N ALA A 121 17.59 -14.18 -10.29
CA ALA A 121 16.88 -15.36 -9.83
C ALA A 121 17.25 -15.72 -8.39
N LEU A 122 18.54 -15.65 -8.05
CA LEU A 122 19.03 -15.84 -6.68
C LEU A 122 18.53 -14.74 -5.73
N LYS A 123 18.60 -13.47 -6.14
CA LYS A 123 18.07 -12.35 -5.35
C LYS A 123 16.57 -12.48 -5.12
N ARG A 124 15.79 -12.88 -6.12
CA ARG A 124 14.36 -13.16 -6.01
C ARG A 124 14.08 -14.26 -4.98
N LEU A 125 14.84 -15.35 -5.02
CA LEU A 125 14.71 -16.46 -4.07
C LEU A 125 15.02 -16.00 -2.64
N HIS A 126 16.11 -15.26 -2.43
CA HIS A 126 16.46 -14.71 -1.13
C HIS A 126 15.41 -13.70 -0.64
N LEU A 127 14.90 -12.82 -1.51
CA LEU A 127 13.87 -11.86 -1.13
C LEU A 127 12.56 -12.56 -0.75
N LYS A 128 12.20 -13.63 -1.43
CA LYS A 128 11.07 -14.50 -1.04
C LYS A 128 11.27 -15.04 0.38
N ARG A 129 12.43 -15.64 0.68
CA ARG A 129 12.74 -16.18 2.02
C ARG A 129 12.72 -15.10 3.10
N ALA A 130 13.39 -13.97 2.86
CA ALA A 130 13.40 -12.83 3.78
C ALA A 130 11.99 -12.27 4.03
N THR A 131 11.12 -12.27 3.01
CA THR A 131 9.72 -11.86 3.16
C THR A 131 8.93 -12.85 4.04
N GLU A 132 9.14 -14.16 3.86
CA GLU A 132 8.50 -15.19 4.70
C GLU A 132 8.94 -15.10 6.17
N GLU A 133 10.23 -14.82 6.41
CA GLU A 133 10.78 -14.58 7.75
C GLU A 133 10.21 -13.31 8.37
N TYR A 134 10.25 -12.19 7.65
CA TYR A 134 9.67 -10.91 8.09
C TYR A 134 8.19 -11.04 8.45
N GLN A 135 7.40 -11.73 7.62
CA GLN A 135 5.98 -11.99 7.92
C GLN A 135 5.79 -12.82 9.20
N THR A 136 6.74 -13.68 9.54
CA THR A 136 6.71 -14.49 10.78
C THR A 136 7.08 -13.64 12.00
N GLU A 137 8.04 -12.72 11.86
CA GLU A 137 8.48 -11.80 12.92
C GLU A 137 7.42 -10.76 13.26
N GLU A 138 6.81 -10.16 12.23
CA GLU A 138 5.80 -9.10 12.36
C GLU A 138 4.37 -9.66 12.55
N HIS A 139 4.21 -10.98 12.69
CA HIS A 139 2.88 -11.58 12.78
C HIS A 139 2.20 -11.23 14.12
N PRO A 140 0.91 -10.79 14.13
CA PRO A 140 0.19 -10.45 15.36
C PRO A 140 0.00 -11.59 16.37
N CYS A 141 0.35 -12.84 16.01
CA CYS A 141 0.33 -13.97 16.95
C CYS A 141 1.28 -13.78 18.14
N ARG A 142 2.28 -12.91 18.00
CA ARG A 142 3.23 -12.57 19.07
C ARG A 142 2.58 -11.73 20.17
N CYS A 143 1.44 -11.11 19.86
CA CYS A 143 0.66 -10.34 20.81
C CYS A 143 -0.25 -11.24 21.65
N ARG A 144 -0.54 -10.76 22.86
CA ARG A 144 -1.63 -11.31 23.67
C ARG A 144 -2.99 -10.99 23.02
N PRO A 145 -4.01 -11.80 23.26
CA PRO A 145 -5.32 -11.57 22.68
C PRO A 145 -6.01 -10.39 23.36
N CYS A 146 -6.67 -9.55 22.58
CA CYS A 146 -7.48 -8.45 23.07
C CYS A 146 -8.81 -8.96 23.66
N ARG A 147 -9.42 -8.17 24.54
CA ARG A 147 -10.77 -8.46 25.06
C ARG A 147 -11.82 -8.23 23.96
N ASN A 148 -13.02 -8.76 24.18
CA ASN A 148 -14.18 -8.62 23.29
C ASN A 148 -13.88 -8.88 21.79
N ASN A 149 -13.08 -9.91 21.50
CA ASN A 149 -12.64 -10.28 20.15
C ASN A 149 -11.92 -9.15 19.38
N GLY A 150 -11.30 -8.20 20.08
CA GLY A 150 -10.46 -7.18 19.47
C GLY A 150 -9.33 -7.77 18.61
N LEU A 151 -8.88 -6.99 17.63
CA LEU A 151 -7.79 -7.38 16.75
C LEU A 151 -6.46 -6.88 17.33
N PRO A 152 -5.57 -7.77 17.78
CA PRO A 152 -4.22 -7.36 18.13
C PRO A 152 -3.47 -6.97 16.84
N VAL A 153 -2.75 -5.86 16.89
CA VAL A 153 -1.89 -5.36 15.83
C VAL A 153 -0.53 -5.07 16.43
N LEU A 154 0.51 -5.66 15.84
CA LEU A 154 1.89 -5.36 16.19
C LEU A 154 2.34 -4.15 15.36
N SER A 155 2.84 -3.11 16.03
CA SER A 155 3.43 -1.94 15.39
C SER A 155 4.83 -1.74 15.96
N GLY A 156 5.83 -2.22 15.22
CA GLY A 156 7.20 -2.32 15.71
C GLY A 156 7.28 -3.27 16.91
N THR A 157 7.57 -2.75 18.09
CA THR A 157 7.68 -3.55 19.33
C THR A 157 6.43 -3.53 20.19
N THR A 158 5.40 -2.76 19.81
CA THR A 158 4.22 -2.51 20.66
C THR A 158 2.99 -3.20 20.10
N CYS A 159 2.34 -4.02 20.94
CA CYS A 159 1.04 -4.61 20.64
C CYS A 159 -0.08 -3.63 21.01
N THR A 160 -0.90 -3.28 20.04
CA THR A 160 -2.08 -2.44 20.21
C THR A 160 -3.35 -3.23 19.88
N CYS A 161 -4.46 -2.88 20.49
CA CYS A 161 -5.74 -3.53 20.26
C CYS A 161 -6.66 -2.62 19.46
N VAL A 162 -7.06 -3.08 18.27
CA VAL A 162 -8.10 -2.45 17.48
C VAL A 162 -9.45 -3.02 17.91
N CYS A 163 -10.28 -2.17 18.49
CA CYS A 163 -11.56 -2.56 19.08
C CYS A 163 -12.66 -2.74 18.03
N LYS A 164 -13.63 -3.58 18.37
CA LYS A 164 -14.86 -3.73 17.60
C LYS A 164 -15.82 -2.60 17.94
N LEU A 165 -16.77 -2.34 17.07
CA LEU A 165 -17.82 -1.35 17.31
C LEU A 165 -18.58 -1.68 18.60
N GLY A 166 -18.73 -0.68 19.48
CA GLY A 166 -19.35 -0.83 20.80
C GLY A 166 -18.40 -1.27 21.92
N THR A 167 -17.09 -1.41 21.64
CA THR A 167 -16.09 -1.69 22.67
C THR A 167 -14.98 -0.65 22.69
N SER A 168 -14.46 -0.38 23.88
CA SER A 168 -13.48 0.69 24.13
C SER A 168 -12.50 0.31 25.24
N GLY A 169 -11.51 1.18 25.46
CA GLY A 169 -10.42 0.96 26.40
C GLY A 169 -9.14 0.44 25.72
N PRO A 170 -7.98 0.52 26.40
CA PRO A 170 -6.67 0.13 25.87
C PRO A 170 -6.58 -1.32 25.38
N ALA A 171 -7.41 -2.23 25.91
CA ALA A 171 -7.45 -3.64 25.52
C ALA A 171 -8.84 -4.08 25.00
N CYS A 172 -9.72 -3.12 24.69
CA CYS A 172 -11.12 -3.35 24.31
C CYS A 172 -11.96 -4.02 25.41
N GLU A 173 -11.67 -3.71 26.67
CA GLU A 173 -12.27 -4.31 27.86
C GLU A 173 -13.64 -3.73 28.23
N SER A 174 -13.95 -2.52 27.81
CA SER A 174 -15.19 -1.82 28.12
C SER A 174 -16.21 -2.00 27.01
N GLY A 175 -17.49 -2.07 27.38
CA GLY A 175 -18.59 -2.24 26.44
C GLY A 175 -18.77 -3.67 25.92
N THR A 176 -19.71 -3.83 24.98
CA THR A 176 -20.04 -5.10 24.33
C THR A 176 -20.10 -4.91 22.83
N ALA A 177 -19.49 -5.81 22.07
CA ALA A 177 -19.47 -5.74 20.61
C ALA A 177 -20.90 -5.83 20.04
N LEU A 178 -21.27 -4.88 19.17
CA LEU A 178 -22.64 -4.77 18.65
C LEU A 178 -23.08 -5.93 17.74
N ASP A 179 -22.12 -6.61 17.12
CA ASP A 179 -22.37 -7.67 16.13
C ASP A 179 -22.22 -9.10 16.71
N GLU A 180 -21.95 -9.25 18.02
CA GLU A 180 -21.63 -10.55 18.64
C GLU A 180 -22.32 -10.76 19.99
N GLN A 181 -22.64 -12.02 20.32
CA GLN A 181 -23.18 -12.34 21.63
C GLN A 181 -22.12 -12.14 22.73
N PRO A 182 -22.51 -11.62 23.91
CA PRO A 182 -21.58 -11.47 25.04
C PRO A 182 -20.96 -12.81 25.44
N GLY A 183 -19.65 -12.81 25.69
CA GLY A 183 -18.91 -13.99 26.16
C GLY A 183 -18.44 -14.96 25.07
N VAL A 184 -18.74 -14.71 23.79
CA VAL A 184 -18.18 -15.48 22.66
C VAL A 184 -16.72 -15.10 22.45
N ILE A 185 -15.79 -16.07 22.49
CA ILE A 185 -14.36 -15.86 22.19
C ILE A 185 -13.97 -16.66 20.95
N HIS A 186 -13.49 -15.98 19.92
CA HIS A 186 -13.01 -16.64 18.70
C HIS A 186 -11.59 -17.15 18.84
N GLY A 187 -11.38 -18.39 18.41
CA GLY A 187 -10.06 -19.02 18.40
C GLY A 187 -9.11 -18.31 17.44
N LYS A 188 -7.88 -18.08 17.89
CA LYS A 188 -6.79 -17.63 17.00
C LYS A 188 -5.53 -18.48 17.21
N TRP A 189 -4.77 -18.61 16.13
CA TRP A 189 -3.55 -19.41 16.11
C TRP A 189 -2.47 -18.82 17.01
N THR A 190 -1.74 -19.68 17.73
CA THR A 190 -0.43 -19.34 18.26
C THR A 190 0.53 -19.04 17.11
N CYS A 191 1.67 -18.42 17.43
CA CYS A 191 2.76 -18.43 16.49
C CYS A 191 3.18 -19.85 16.15
N TRP A 192 3.69 -20.01 14.95
CA TRP A 192 4.36 -21.24 14.56
C TRP A 192 5.55 -21.50 15.48
N SER A 193 5.80 -22.79 15.76
CA SER A 193 7.04 -23.22 16.38
C SER A 193 8.23 -22.89 15.48
N ALA A 194 9.43 -22.94 16.05
CA ALA A 194 10.63 -23.08 15.24
C ALA A 194 10.50 -24.33 14.35
N TRP A 195 11.12 -24.28 13.17
CA TRP A 195 11.27 -25.47 12.33
C TRP A 195 12.04 -26.55 13.09
N SER A 196 11.61 -27.80 12.96
CA SER A 196 12.36 -28.95 13.45
C SER A 196 13.73 -29.04 12.77
N SER A 197 14.63 -29.83 13.37
CA SER A 197 15.80 -30.32 12.64
C SER A 197 15.35 -31.09 11.41
N CYS A 198 16.19 -31.10 10.39
CA CYS A 198 15.93 -31.87 9.18
C CYS A 198 15.95 -33.36 9.51
N HIS A 199 14.87 -34.06 9.18
CA HIS A 199 14.77 -35.50 9.33
C HIS A 199 14.21 -36.10 8.03
N GLN A 200 14.96 -37.02 7.43
CA GLN A 200 14.64 -37.64 6.13
C GLN A 200 14.35 -36.60 5.02
N GLY A 201 15.12 -35.51 4.97
CA GLY A 201 14.97 -34.45 3.97
C GLY A 201 13.77 -33.51 4.19
N GLN A 202 13.00 -33.70 5.26
CA GLN A 202 11.85 -32.87 5.60
C GLN A 202 12.02 -32.22 6.97
N ARG A 203 11.46 -31.02 7.12
CA ARG A 203 11.31 -30.32 8.39
C ARG A 203 9.85 -29.96 8.58
N SER A 204 9.41 -29.94 9.84
CA SER A 204 8.04 -29.57 10.20
C SER A 204 8.02 -28.46 11.24
N ARG A 205 6.90 -27.75 11.28
CA ARG A 205 6.58 -26.79 12.35
C ARG A 205 5.11 -26.93 12.70
N THR A 206 4.76 -26.60 13.93
CA THR A 206 3.39 -26.77 14.45
C THR A 206 2.88 -25.48 15.09
N ARG A 207 1.56 -25.35 15.14
CA ARG A 207 0.86 -24.28 15.86
C ARG A 207 -0.43 -24.83 16.46
N THR A 208 -0.95 -24.15 17.48
CA THR A 208 -2.17 -24.57 18.17
C THR A 208 -3.20 -23.45 18.17
N CYS A 209 -4.48 -23.81 18.13
CA CYS A 209 -5.58 -22.85 18.18
C CYS A 209 -5.87 -22.46 19.64
N SER A 210 -4.98 -21.66 20.24
CA SER A 210 -5.03 -21.36 21.67
C SER A 210 -4.70 -19.91 22.05
N ASN A 211 -4.49 -19.00 21.08
CA ASN A 211 -4.15 -17.59 21.34
C ASN A 211 -5.16 -16.58 20.76
N PRO A 212 -6.44 -16.56 21.20
CA PRO A 212 -6.98 -17.26 22.37
C PRO A 212 -7.63 -18.60 22.01
N TYR A 213 -7.94 -19.41 23.03
CA TYR A 213 -8.74 -20.62 22.86
C TYR A 213 -10.21 -20.25 22.60
N PRO A 214 -10.88 -20.90 21.64
CA PRO A 214 -12.29 -20.62 21.35
C PRO A 214 -13.21 -21.04 22.51
N SER A 215 -14.11 -20.16 22.94
CA SER A 215 -15.07 -20.45 24.01
C SER A 215 -16.41 -19.74 23.77
N GLY A 216 -17.44 -20.13 24.53
CA GLY A 216 -18.77 -19.52 24.41
C GLY A 216 -19.41 -19.69 23.03
N GLY A 217 -19.09 -20.75 22.29
CA GLY A 217 -19.57 -20.96 20.92
C GLY A 217 -18.77 -20.22 19.84
N GLY A 218 -17.60 -19.68 20.16
CA GLY A 218 -16.75 -19.00 19.18
C GLY A 218 -16.18 -19.91 18.10
N ARG A 219 -15.90 -19.32 16.94
CA ARG A 219 -15.32 -20.02 15.78
C ARG A 219 -13.95 -20.61 16.11
N HIS A 220 -13.72 -21.84 15.66
CA HIS A 220 -12.40 -22.45 15.68
C HIS A 220 -11.48 -21.82 14.63
N CYS A 221 -10.16 -22.02 14.79
CA CYS A 221 -9.18 -21.50 13.84
C CYS A 221 -9.27 -22.23 12.50
N ASN A 222 -9.28 -21.49 11.41
CA ASN A 222 -9.23 -22.05 10.06
C ASN A 222 -7.77 -22.23 9.62
N GLY A 223 -7.46 -23.37 8.99
CA GLY A 223 -6.15 -23.71 8.44
C GLY A 223 -5.48 -24.90 9.12
N GLU A 224 -4.26 -25.22 8.69
CA GLU A 224 -3.52 -26.39 9.17
C GLU A 224 -2.78 -26.11 10.49
N SER A 225 -2.71 -27.10 11.37
CA SER A 225 -1.97 -27.05 12.64
C SER A 225 -0.50 -27.48 12.52
N GLU A 226 -0.15 -28.12 11.41
CA GLU A 226 1.20 -28.59 11.11
C GLU A 226 1.54 -28.25 9.66
N GLU A 227 2.76 -27.79 9.43
CA GLU A 227 3.29 -27.54 8.10
C GLU A 227 4.58 -28.36 7.93
N ARG A 228 4.76 -28.94 6.74
CA ARG A 228 5.94 -29.71 6.35
C ARG A 228 6.55 -29.11 5.09
N LYS A 229 7.87 -28.92 5.08
CA LYS A 229 8.64 -28.44 3.92
C LYS A 229 9.91 -29.27 3.76
N ALA A 230 10.40 -29.38 2.53
CA ALA A 230 11.73 -29.92 2.26
C ALA A 230 12.80 -29.06 2.95
N CYS A 231 13.91 -29.68 3.35
CA CYS A 231 15.03 -28.99 3.98
C CYS A 231 15.87 -28.24 2.96
N GLU A 232 16.21 -28.93 1.87
CA GLU A 232 16.89 -28.33 0.73
C GLU A 232 15.87 -27.65 -0.17
N ASP A 233 16.27 -26.51 -0.70
CA ASP A 233 15.47 -25.75 -1.63
C ASP A 233 15.94 -26.15 -3.03
N GLU A 234 15.14 -26.94 -3.74
CA GLU A 234 15.45 -27.42 -5.09
C GLU A 234 15.76 -26.25 -6.03
N ASP A 235 15.11 -25.11 -5.83
CA ASP A 235 15.39 -23.88 -6.59
C ASP A 235 16.83 -23.40 -6.35
N LEU A 236 17.38 -23.56 -5.14
CA LEU A 236 18.74 -23.14 -4.82
C LEU A 236 19.78 -24.03 -5.51
N GLU A 237 19.60 -25.35 -5.48
CA GLU A 237 20.52 -26.28 -6.14
C GLU A 237 20.49 -26.14 -7.67
N HIS A 238 19.30 -25.89 -8.24
CA HIS A 238 19.17 -25.54 -9.65
C HIS A 238 19.96 -24.27 -9.99
N LEU A 239 19.84 -23.21 -9.17
CA LEU A 239 20.55 -21.96 -9.38
C LEU A 239 22.06 -22.08 -9.21
N ARG A 240 22.54 -22.92 -8.29
CA ARG A 240 23.99 -23.18 -8.13
C ARG A 240 24.62 -23.76 -9.39
N THR A 241 23.85 -24.59 -10.09
CA THR A 241 24.29 -25.22 -11.34
C THR A 241 24.23 -24.25 -12.53
N MET A 242 23.19 -23.41 -12.59
CA MET A 242 22.93 -22.51 -13.72
C MET A 242 23.69 -21.17 -13.64
N GLU A 243 23.87 -20.62 -12.43
CA GLU A 243 24.49 -19.32 -12.17
C GLU A 243 25.59 -19.43 -11.08
N PRO A 244 26.63 -20.27 -11.26
CA PRO A 244 27.63 -20.53 -10.21
C PRO A 244 28.38 -19.26 -9.75
N HIS A 245 28.57 -18.31 -10.67
CA HIS A 245 29.19 -17.00 -10.38
C HIS A 245 28.43 -16.17 -9.34
N CYS A 246 27.14 -16.45 -9.12
CA CYS A 246 26.33 -15.78 -8.12
C CYS A 246 26.51 -16.34 -6.70
N PHE A 247 27.14 -17.51 -6.55
CA PHE A 247 27.41 -18.17 -5.28
C PHE A 247 28.87 -18.11 -4.87
N ASP A 248 29.75 -17.84 -5.82
CA ASP A 248 31.17 -17.75 -5.57
C ASP A 248 31.54 -16.35 -5.04
N SER A 249 31.89 -16.28 -3.76
CA SER A 249 32.34 -15.04 -3.11
C SER A 249 33.69 -14.55 -3.66
N SER A 250 34.37 -15.35 -4.49
CA SER A 250 35.67 -15.03 -5.09
C SER A 250 35.57 -14.32 -6.45
N LEU A 251 34.40 -14.30 -7.09
CA LEU A 251 34.18 -13.55 -8.32
C LEU A 251 33.52 -12.23 -7.95
N SER A 252 34.32 -11.17 -7.88
CA SER A 252 33.79 -9.81 -7.75
C SER A 252 32.67 -9.59 -8.77
N PRO A 253 31.53 -8.97 -8.40
CA PRO A 253 30.45 -8.73 -9.33
C PRO A 253 31.01 -8.06 -10.60
N PRO A 254 30.51 -8.40 -11.79
CA PRO A 254 30.99 -7.79 -13.03
C PRO A 254 30.87 -6.27 -12.87
N LYS A 255 32.04 -5.62 -12.85
CA LYS A 255 32.15 -4.17 -12.73
C LYS A 255 31.21 -3.53 -13.75
N SER A 256 30.37 -2.61 -13.29
CA SER A 256 29.35 -1.99 -14.12
C SER A 256 29.31 -0.49 -13.82
N CYS A 257 29.32 0.32 -14.87
CA CYS A 257 29.12 1.75 -14.78
C CYS A 257 27.64 2.06 -14.49
N LYS A 258 27.41 3.17 -13.78
CA LYS A 258 26.10 3.81 -13.69
C LYS A 258 25.79 4.56 -14.98
N THR A 259 24.61 5.18 -15.06
CA THR A 259 24.19 6.02 -16.19
C THR A 259 25.29 6.98 -16.64
N PRO A 260 25.63 7.02 -17.94
CA PRO A 260 26.67 7.91 -18.45
C PRO A 260 26.30 9.39 -18.28
N PRO A 261 27.30 10.29 -18.25
CA PRO A 261 27.08 11.72 -18.00
C PRO A 261 26.10 12.35 -19.00
N PRO A 262 25.19 13.25 -18.59
CA PRO A 262 24.24 13.86 -19.50
C PRO A 262 24.95 14.69 -20.58
N LEU A 263 24.42 14.64 -21.81
CA LEU A 263 24.83 15.51 -22.93
C LEU A 263 23.78 16.61 -23.10
N VAL A 264 24.22 17.88 -23.14
CA VAL A 264 23.30 19.01 -23.35
C VAL A 264 22.59 18.85 -24.70
N ASN A 265 21.26 18.92 -24.70
CA ASN A 265 20.40 18.64 -25.86
C ASN A 265 20.57 17.22 -26.44
N GLY A 266 21.08 16.28 -25.64
CA GLY A 266 21.28 14.89 -26.01
C GLY A 266 20.51 13.91 -25.11
N ILE A 267 20.17 12.76 -25.66
CA ILE A 267 19.51 11.63 -25.00
C ILE A 267 20.28 10.34 -25.29
N ILE A 268 20.12 9.35 -24.43
CA ILE A 268 20.64 8.00 -24.64
C ILE A 268 19.58 7.21 -25.41
N VAL A 269 19.97 6.55 -26.52
CA VAL A 269 19.04 5.82 -27.39
C VAL A 269 18.39 4.62 -26.69
N ASP A 270 19.12 3.95 -25.80
CA ASP A 270 18.65 2.79 -25.01
C ASP A 270 19.12 2.90 -23.55
N PRO A 271 18.37 3.60 -22.67
CA PRO A 271 18.77 3.81 -21.29
C PRO A 271 18.60 2.54 -20.44
N LYS A 272 19.60 2.22 -19.62
CA LYS A 272 19.64 1.09 -18.68
C LYS A 272 20.06 1.57 -17.30
N ASP A 273 19.69 0.80 -16.27
CA ASP A 273 20.07 1.11 -14.88
C ASP A 273 21.56 0.85 -14.59
N THR A 274 22.17 -0.11 -15.30
CA THR A 274 23.59 -0.48 -15.16
C THR A 274 24.21 -0.94 -16.48
N TYR A 275 25.48 -0.61 -16.70
CA TYR A 275 26.22 -0.92 -17.93
C TYR A 275 27.49 -1.71 -17.60
N PRO A 276 27.61 -2.99 -17.98
CA PRO A 276 28.82 -3.77 -17.77
C PRO A 276 30.07 -3.14 -18.42
N VAL A 277 31.26 -3.35 -17.85
CA VAL A 277 32.53 -2.92 -18.46
C VAL A 277 32.64 -3.43 -19.90
N GLY A 278 33.06 -2.54 -20.81
CA GLY A 278 33.11 -2.77 -22.26
C GLY A 278 31.81 -2.44 -23.01
N THR A 279 30.72 -2.13 -22.29
CA THR A 279 29.46 -1.72 -22.94
C THR A 279 29.64 -0.37 -23.63
N ARG A 280 29.11 -0.27 -24.86
CA ARG A 280 29.07 0.96 -25.65
C ARG A 280 27.66 1.51 -25.72
N VAL A 281 27.52 2.81 -25.49
CA VAL A 281 26.24 3.53 -25.49
C VAL A 281 26.32 4.65 -26.50
N VAL A 282 25.22 4.88 -27.22
CA VAL A 282 25.13 5.89 -28.27
C VAL A 282 24.20 7.02 -27.82
N TYR A 283 24.67 8.25 -27.96
CA TYR A 283 23.86 9.46 -27.80
C TYR A 283 23.16 9.84 -29.10
N SER A 284 21.97 10.41 -28.98
CA SER A 284 21.28 11.12 -30.04
C SER A 284 20.88 12.51 -29.55
N CYS A 285 20.69 13.47 -30.45
CA CYS A 285 20.25 14.81 -30.08
C CYS A 285 18.72 14.91 -30.11
N VAL A 286 18.17 15.80 -29.28
CA VAL A 286 16.74 16.17 -29.33
C VAL A 286 16.40 16.92 -30.62
N GLY A 287 15.12 17.01 -30.98
CA GLY A 287 14.69 17.64 -32.23
C GLY A 287 15.20 19.08 -32.38
N GLY A 288 15.66 19.45 -33.58
CA GLY A 288 16.27 20.75 -33.86
C GLY A 288 17.78 20.82 -33.60
N PHE A 289 18.41 19.69 -33.25
CA PHE A 289 19.85 19.59 -33.04
C PHE A 289 20.43 18.39 -33.80
N TYR A 290 21.69 18.50 -34.20
CA TYR A 290 22.47 17.41 -34.80
C TYR A 290 23.77 17.19 -34.01
N ILE A 291 24.24 15.94 -33.95
CA ILE A 291 25.45 15.59 -33.22
C ILE A 291 26.69 15.87 -34.07
N THR A 292 27.68 16.49 -33.46
CA THR A 292 29.00 16.72 -34.06
C THR A 292 30.03 16.01 -33.19
N GLY A 293 30.79 15.06 -33.75
CA GLY A 293 31.74 14.22 -33.00
C GLY A 293 31.35 12.73 -32.99
N ASP A 294 32.06 11.93 -32.19
CA ASP A 294 31.71 10.51 -31.97
C ASP A 294 30.61 10.41 -30.90
N PRO A 295 29.40 9.93 -31.25
CA PRO A 295 28.27 9.84 -30.33
C PRO A 295 28.40 8.69 -29.31
N THR A 296 29.48 7.92 -29.37
CA THR A 296 29.64 6.69 -28.59
C THR A 296 30.44 6.92 -27.31
N VAL A 297 29.97 6.35 -26.21
CA VAL A 297 30.72 6.28 -24.95
C VAL A 297 30.87 4.83 -24.50
N GLU A 298 32.00 4.50 -23.88
CA GLU A 298 32.32 3.13 -23.43
C GLU A 298 32.58 3.07 -21.93
N CYS A 299 31.98 2.08 -21.25
CA CYS A 299 32.22 1.85 -19.83
C CYS A 299 33.58 1.17 -19.61
N LEU A 300 34.46 1.82 -18.84
CA LEU A 300 35.81 1.36 -18.54
C LEU A 300 35.87 0.57 -17.22
N ASP A 301 36.96 -0.17 -17.04
CA ASP A 301 37.24 -1.04 -15.89
C ASP A 301 37.44 -0.30 -14.55
N ASP A 302 37.71 1.00 -14.62
CA ASP A 302 37.76 1.95 -13.50
C ASP A 302 36.37 2.53 -13.14
N LEU A 303 35.30 2.04 -13.76
CA LEU A 303 33.91 2.50 -13.60
C LEU A 303 33.65 3.92 -14.13
N THR A 304 34.54 4.44 -14.99
CA THR A 304 34.36 5.70 -15.71
C THR A 304 33.90 5.48 -17.14
N TRP A 305 33.51 6.56 -17.81
CA TRP A 305 33.08 6.52 -19.20
C TRP A 305 34.15 7.11 -20.11
N ARG A 306 34.68 6.30 -21.01
CA ARG A 306 35.47 6.79 -22.13
C ARG A 306 34.55 7.55 -23.07
N ARG A 307 34.82 8.85 -23.22
CA ARG A 307 34.10 9.73 -24.12
C ARG A 307 35.06 10.45 -25.06
N HIS A 308 34.63 10.60 -26.30
CA HIS A 308 35.26 11.49 -27.26
C HIS A 308 34.56 12.86 -27.25
N VAL A 309 35.15 13.86 -27.91
CA VAL A 309 34.57 15.19 -28.01
C VAL A 309 33.32 15.11 -28.88
N MET A 310 32.16 15.42 -28.31
CA MET A 310 30.87 15.45 -29.00
C MET A 310 29.96 16.55 -28.46
N GLU A 311 29.18 17.17 -29.34
CA GLU A 311 28.26 18.26 -29.03
C GLU A 311 26.99 18.17 -29.88
N CYS A 312 25.84 18.50 -29.29
CA CYS A 312 24.60 18.72 -30.04
C CYS A 312 24.51 20.19 -30.47
N ARG A 313 24.64 20.44 -31.78
CA ARG A 313 24.55 21.77 -32.36
C ARG A 313 23.17 22.03 -32.94
N SER A 314 22.68 23.25 -32.77
CA SER A 314 21.40 23.69 -33.33
C SER A 314 21.43 23.56 -34.84
N THR A 315 20.40 22.94 -35.42
CA THR A 315 20.17 22.98 -36.88
C THR A 315 19.65 24.34 -37.33
N VAL A 316 19.22 25.19 -36.38
CA VAL A 316 18.75 26.56 -36.64
C VAL A 316 19.91 27.53 -36.43
N CYS A 317 20.28 28.26 -37.49
CA CYS A 317 21.22 29.37 -37.38
C CYS A 317 20.53 30.58 -36.76
N MET A 318 21.22 31.26 -35.82
CA MET A 318 20.80 32.60 -35.40
C MET A 318 21.16 33.60 -36.50
N ALA A 319 20.29 34.58 -36.73
CA ALA A 319 20.63 35.68 -37.61
C ALA A 319 21.92 36.36 -37.09
N PRO A 320 22.93 36.60 -37.95
CA PRO A 320 24.13 37.29 -37.53
C PRO A 320 23.77 38.70 -37.02
N LEU A 321 24.59 39.24 -36.12
CA LEU A 321 24.48 40.65 -35.74
C LEU A 321 24.85 41.49 -36.98
N LEU A 322 23.84 42.10 -37.59
CA LEU A 322 24.00 43.01 -38.71
C LEU A 322 24.30 44.41 -38.17
N LEU A 323 25.29 45.09 -38.76
CA LEU A 323 25.51 46.52 -38.56
C LEU A 323 24.27 47.29 -39.07
N ASP A 324 23.99 48.46 -38.50
CA ASP A 324 22.76 49.24 -38.76
C ASP A 324 22.51 49.53 -40.26
N ASP A 325 23.56 49.50 -41.08
CA ASP A 325 23.49 49.74 -42.53
C ASP A 325 23.33 48.47 -43.40
N VAL A 326 23.12 47.29 -42.79
CA VAL A 326 23.04 46.01 -43.52
C VAL A 326 21.67 45.34 -43.32
N THR A 327 20.94 45.16 -44.43
CA THR A 327 19.67 44.43 -44.45
C THR A 327 19.90 42.98 -44.90
N GLY A 328 19.57 42.00 -44.05
CA GLY A 328 19.60 40.58 -44.41
C GLY A 328 18.21 40.07 -44.80
N SER A 329 18.07 39.48 -45.98
CA SER A 329 16.85 38.78 -46.44
C SER A 329 17.07 37.26 -46.38
N PRO A 330 16.08 36.45 -45.94
CA PRO A 330 16.21 35.00 -45.95
C PRO A 330 16.44 34.49 -47.38
N GLY A 331 17.43 33.61 -47.56
CA GLY A 331 17.65 32.94 -48.83
C GLY A 331 16.46 32.05 -49.17
N SER A 332 15.90 32.22 -50.37
CA SER A 332 14.82 31.41 -50.92
C SER A 332 15.25 29.96 -51.15
#